data_AF-A0A2E0ZGI0-F1
#
_entry.id   AF-A0A2E0ZGI0-F1
#
_cell.length_a   1.000
_cell.length_b   1.000
_cell.length_c   1.000
_cell.angle_alpha   90.00
_cell.angle_beta   90.00
_cell.angle_gamma   90.00
#
_symmetry.space_group_name_H-M   'P 1'
#
loop_
_entity.id
_entity.type
_entity.pdbx_description
1 polymer ?
#
loop_
_entity_poly.entity_id
_entity_poly.type
_entity_poly.pdbx_seq_one_letter_code
_entity_poly.pdbx_strand_id
1 'polypeptide(L)' 'MIQPTITSEMTVFDVLDQVPGAIELFQQHGVNPTGECAFFTRQIRLKDTPERCHVVDLDKLILKLNVAIHEKDVADK' A
#
# COMPACT_ATOMS: atom_id res chain seq x y z
N MET A 1 13.11 12.64 13.52
CA MET A 1 11.87 11.84 13.35
C MET A 1 12.17 10.82 12.26
N ILE A 2 11.95 9.53 12.53
CA ILE A 2 12.09 8.49 11.50
C ILE A 2 10.80 8.60 10.69
N GLN A 3 10.86 9.12 9.47
CA GLN A 3 9.67 9.19 8.63
C GLN A 3 9.21 7.75 8.33
N PRO A 4 7.92 7.45 8.44
CA PRO A 4 7.42 6.11 8.14
C PRO A 4 7.70 5.78 6.67
N THR A 5 8.30 4.61 6.43
CA THR A 5 8.66 4.12 5.09
C THR A 5 7.91 2.85 4.81
N ILE A 6 7.16 2.84 3.71
CA ILE A 6 6.47 1.64 3.23
C ILE A 6 7.47 0.70 2.57
N THR A 7 7.51 -0.54 3.06
CA THR A 7 8.40 -1.59 2.52
C THR A 7 7.60 -2.80 2.05
N SER A 8 8.18 -3.58 1.15
CA SER A 8 7.53 -4.78 0.59
C SER A 8 7.23 -5.88 1.62
N GLU A 9 7.82 -5.79 2.82
CA GLU A 9 7.60 -6.72 3.93
C GLU A 9 6.37 -6.36 4.79
N MET A 10 5.82 -5.15 4.64
CA MET A 10 4.60 -4.73 5.34
C MET A 10 3.37 -5.46 4.80
N THR A 11 2.39 -5.71 5.67
CA THR A 11 1.13 -6.30 5.24
C THR A 11 0.28 -5.28 4.48
N VAL A 12 -0.61 -5.76 3.61
CA VAL A 12 -1.58 -4.88 2.93
C VAL A 12 -2.39 -4.09 3.96
N PHE A 13 -2.75 -4.70 5.09
CA PHE A 13 -3.45 -4.03 6.18
C PHE A 13 -2.63 -2.88 6.79
N ASP A 14 -1.35 -3.10 7.11
CA ASP A 14 -0.48 -2.05 7.66
C ASP A 14 -0.39 -0.82 6.74
N VAL A 15 -0.36 -1.06 5.43
CA VAL A 15 -0.30 -0.02 4.41
C VAL A 15 -1.62 0.74 4.32
N LEU A 16 -2.75 0.03 4.31
CA LEU A 16 -4.08 0.64 4.27
C LEU A 16 -4.37 1.48 5.52
N ASP A 17 -3.81 1.09 6.68
CA ASP A 17 -3.94 1.80 7.95
C ASP A 17 -3.06 3.08 8.00
N GLN A 18 -1.82 2.99 7.49
CA GLN A 18 -0.85 4.08 7.57
C GLN A 18 -0.99 5.12 6.45
N VAL A 19 -1.34 4.69 5.24
CA VAL A 19 -1.31 5.55 4.04
C VAL A 19 -2.71 6.05 3.70
N PRO A 20 -2.98 7.37 3.81
CA PRO A 20 -4.25 7.93 3.37
C PRO A 20 -4.40 7.75 1.85
N GLY A 21 -5.57 7.33 1.40
CA GLY A 21 -5.81 7.07 -0.03
C GLY A 21 -5.14 5.81 -0.57
N ALA A 22 -4.59 4.93 0.28
CA ALA A 22 -3.96 3.69 -0.15
C ALA A 22 -4.85 2.86 -1.08
N ILE A 23 -6.16 2.78 -0.80
CA ILE A 23 -7.13 2.03 -1.62
C ILE A 23 -7.11 2.53 -3.06
N GLU A 24 -7.14 3.84 -3.29
CA GLU A 24 -7.09 4.43 -4.63
C GLU A 24 -5.77 4.13 -5.32
N LEU A 25 -4.65 4.16 -4.58
CA LEU A 25 -3.34 3.80 -5.10
C LEU A 25 -3.30 2.34 -5.56
N PHE A 26 -3.84 1.40 -4.79
CA PHE A 26 -3.96 0.01 -5.24
C PHE A 26 -4.86 -0.13 -6.48
N GLN A 27 -5.97 0.61 -6.55
CA GLN A 27 -6.88 0.58 -7.70
C GLN A 27 -6.23 1.10 -8.99
N GLN A 28 -5.38 2.11 -8.90
CA GLN A 28 -4.56 2.58 -10.04
C GLN A 28 -3.58 1.52 -10.56
N HIS A 29 -3.32 0.49 -9.76
CA HIS A 29 -2.47 -0.66 -10.08
C HIS A 29 -3.29 -1.92 -10.39
N GLY A 30 -4.58 -1.75 -10.70
CA GLY A 30 -5.44 -2.81 -11.22
C GLY A 30 -6.08 -3.70 -10.16
N VAL A 31 -5.87 -3.43 -8.87
CA VAL A 31 -6.42 -4.26 -7.78
C VAL A 31 -7.31 -3.46 -6.85
N ASN A 32 -8.40 -4.06 -6.39
CA ASN A 32 -9.11 -3.56 -5.21
C ASN A 32 -8.64 -4.34 -3.97
N PRO A 33 -7.84 -3.76 -3.06
CA PRO A 33 -7.22 -4.52 -1.97
C PRO A 33 -8.26 -5.00 -0.94
N THR A 34 -9.40 -4.32 -0.82
CA THR A 34 -10.51 -4.73 0.06
C THR A 34 -11.46 -5.74 -0.57
N GLY A 35 -11.30 -6.05 -1.86
CA GLY A 35 -12.03 -7.10 -2.57
C GLY A 35 -11.14 -8.30 -2.86
N GLU A 36 -10.07 -8.08 -3.63
CA GLU A 36 -9.16 -9.12 -4.12
C GLU A 36 -8.23 -9.65 -3.01
N CYS A 37 -7.74 -8.79 -2.10
CA CYS A 37 -6.95 -9.21 -0.94
C CYS A 37 -7.78 -9.37 0.35
N ALA A 38 -9.10 -9.14 0.31
CA ALA A 38 -9.95 -8.80 1.47
C ALA A 38 -9.71 -9.65 2.73
N PHE A 39 -9.84 -10.97 2.61
CA PHE A 39 -9.74 -11.92 3.72
C PHE A 39 -8.32 -12.09 4.26
N PHE A 40 -7.32 -11.68 3.49
CA PHE A 40 -5.92 -11.95 3.77
C PHE A 40 -5.09 -10.66 3.88
N THR A 41 -5.70 -9.48 3.93
CA THR A 41 -5.00 -8.19 4.03
C THR A 41 -4.02 -8.13 5.19
N ARG A 42 -4.33 -8.78 6.32
CA ARG A 42 -3.47 -8.87 7.52
C ARG A 42 -2.37 -9.93 7.44
N GLN A 43 -2.38 -10.78 6.40
CA GLN A 43 -1.47 -11.92 6.24
C GLN A 43 -0.58 -11.77 5.00
N ILE A 44 -1.11 -11.17 3.94
CA ILE A 44 -0.39 -10.92 2.68
C ILE A 44 0.52 -9.71 2.86
N ARG A 45 1.82 -9.91 2.61
CA ARG A 45 2.78 -8.82 2.49
C ARG A 45 2.71 -8.22 1.09
N LEU A 46 3.14 -6.97 0.96
CA LEU A 46 3.17 -6.26 -0.32
C LEU A 46 3.90 -7.05 -1.41
N LYS A 47 5.03 -7.71 -1.10
CA LYS A 47 5.76 -8.57 -2.05
C LYS A 47 4.95 -9.73 -2.62
N ASP A 48 3.95 -10.21 -1.89
CA ASP A 48 3.13 -11.36 -2.26
C ASP A 48 1.88 -10.93 -3.05
N THR A 49 1.58 -9.62 -3.09
CA THR A 49 0.38 -9.08 -3.77
C THR A 49 0.33 -9.29 -5.29
N PRO A 50 1.45 -9.36 -6.05
CA PRO A 50 1.37 -9.69 -7.48
C PRO A 50 0.84 -11.10 -7.73
N GLU A 51 1.26 -12.08 -6.92
CA GLU A 51 0.81 -13.48 -7.03
C GLU A 51 -0.58 -13.68 -6.43
N ARG A 52 -0.87 -13.04 -5.29
CA ARG A 52 -2.07 -13.31 -4.49
C ARG A 52 -3.26 -12.40 -4.80
N CYS A 53 -2.99 -11.20 -5.29
CA CYS A 53 -4.01 -10.19 -5.57
C CYS A 53 -3.89 -9.57 -6.96
N HIS A 54 -3.00 -10.09 -7.82
CA HIS A 54 -2.78 -9.56 -9.17
C HIS A 54 -2.39 -8.07 -9.22
N VAL A 55 -1.67 -7.57 -8.22
CA VAL A 55 -1.08 -6.22 -8.27
C VAL A 55 -0.13 -6.12 -9.45
N VAL A 56 -0.35 -5.11 -10.29
CA VAL A 56 0.52 -4.77 -11.41
C VAL A 56 1.53 -3.71 -10.97
N ASP A 57 2.81 -3.91 -11.30
CA ASP A 57 3.91 -2.98 -10.98
C ASP A 57 4.02 -2.64 -9.49
N LEU A 58 4.34 -3.63 -8.66
CA LEU A 58 4.51 -3.47 -7.21
C LEU A 58 5.51 -2.37 -6.84
N ASP A 59 6.66 -2.28 -7.51
CA ASP A 59 7.65 -1.24 -7.23
C ASP A 59 7.07 0.18 -7.39
N LYS A 60 6.27 0.39 -8.43
CA LYS A 60 5.62 1.68 -8.67
C LYS A 60 4.53 1.97 -7.65
N LEU A 61 3.80 0.95 -7.19
CA LEU A 61 2.87 1.08 -6.08
C LEU A 61 3.60 1.50 -4.79
N ILE A 62 4.70 0.83 -4.43
CA ILE A 62 5.50 1.16 -3.24
C ILE A 62 6.03 2.59 -3.31
N LEU A 63 6.50 3.04 -4.49
CA LEU A 63 6.92 4.43 -4.68
C LEU A 63 5.78 5.42 -4.40
N LYS A 64 4.59 5.18 -4.96
CA LYS A 64 3.44 6.07 -4.73
C LYS A 64 2.96 6.06 -3.27
N LEU A 65 2.96 4.90 -2.62
CA LEU A 65 2.59 4.78 -1.21
C LEU A 65 3.56 5.56 -0.31
N ASN A 66 4.87 5.52 -0.62
CA ASN A 66 5.86 6.33 0.07
C ASN A 66 5.68 7.83 -0.22
N VAL A 67 5.36 8.24 -1.45
CA VAL A 67 5.03 9.66 -1.69
C VAL A 67 3.83 10.10 -0.84
N ALA A 68 2.74 9.32 -0.86
CA ALA A 68 1.52 9.66 -0.13
C ALA A 68 1.69 9.69 1.40
N ILE A 69 2.51 8.79 1.97
CA ILE A 69 2.75 8.81 3.43
C ILE A 69 3.59 10.04 3.86
N HIS A 70 4.45 10.56 2.98
CA HIS A 70 5.24 11.76 3.24
C HIS A 70 4.46 13.06 2.94
N GLU A 71 3.53 13.07 1.99
CA GLU A 71 2.66 14.24 1.76
C GLU A 71 1.73 14.52 2.95
N LYS A 72 1.38 13.48 3.72
CA LYS A 72 0.64 13.63 4.99
C LYS A 72 1.42 14.42 6.05
N ASP A 73 2.76 14.39 6.02
CA ASP A 73 3.64 15.14 6.94
C ASP A 73 3.67 16.64 6.61
N VAL A 74 3.42 17.00 5.34
CA VAL A 74 3.48 18.39 4.86
C VAL A 74 2.13 19.10 4.96
N ALA A 75 1.02 18.37 4.85
CA ALA A 75 -0.33 18.96 4.90
C ALA A 75 -0.85 19.30 6.31
N ASP A 76 -0.16 18.84 7.38
CA ASP A 76 -0.53 19.08 8.79
C ASP A 76 0.33 20.19 9.45
N LYS A 77 0.98 21.07 8.67
CA LYS A 77 1.80 22.18 9.18
C LYS A 77 1.30 23.56 8.76
#